data_AF-A0A9D1C8X5-F1
#
_entry.id   AF-A0A9D1C8X5-F1
#
_cell.length_a   1.000
_cell.length_b   1.000
_cell.length_c   1.000
_cell.angle_alpha   90.00
_cell.angle_beta   90.00
_cell.angle_gamma   90.00
#
_symmetry.space_group_name_H-M   'P 1'
#
loop_
_entity.id
_entity.type
_entity.pdbx_description
1 polymer ?
#
loop_
_entity_poly.entity_id
_entity_poly.type
_entity_poly.pdbx_seq_one_letter_code
_entity_poly.pdbx_strand_id
1 'polypeptide(L)'
;MMQQKGRVKFEAGPVTFIVQHELWDGNVQDHSDQGVAVLVAKQDDETTLLRFNCFDIEKSYIYGPDKENKKFRMDHTTDGNPINWTIQQIRNNLSIMLETAGYEEIAKEVDTKQVEKVLGDVESTARELYMTGRNTVKHNRGTDIFEVGNIRFGLEMRRQTSGDGGLAIHVLADLAGTPGRHYTEETELLAFDCFRDAPHYHYGPRNKNHRIFFDKTLVPDPLKWTLGQFKSRKLAAMIERAGYPGVAADLDQDLLDSLMPAIEKRAIDMQAGGMPAEVTGNLNG
;
A
#
# COMPACT_ATOMS: atom_id res chain seq x y z
N MET A 1 4.12 -9.17 7.86
CA MET A 1 2.91 -9.88 8.31
C MET A 1 1.78 -9.49 7.38
N MET A 2 0.87 -10.40 7.02
CA MET A 2 -0.33 -10.07 6.25
C MET A 2 -1.44 -9.63 7.21
N GLN A 3 -2.06 -8.47 6.96
CA GLN A 3 -3.23 -8.00 7.71
C GLN A 3 -4.47 -8.07 6.82
N GLN A 4 -5.61 -8.45 7.40
CA GLN A 4 -6.88 -8.60 6.69
C GLN A 4 -7.95 -7.66 7.28
N LYS A 5 -8.80 -7.09 6.41
CA LYS A 5 -9.95 -6.26 6.79
C LYS A 5 -11.17 -6.59 5.91
N GLY A 6 -12.37 -6.46 6.50
CA GLY A 6 -13.63 -6.55 5.75
C GLY A 6 -13.88 -7.89 5.07
N ARG A 7 -13.63 -9.02 5.75
CA ARG A 7 -13.88 -10.36 5.20
C ARG A 7 -15.39 -10.62 5.08
N VAL A 8 -15.90 -10.63 3.86
CA VAL A 8 -17.33 -10.87 3.52
C VAL A 8 -17.47 -12.14 2.70
N LYS A 9 -18.54 -12.91 2.91
CA LYS A 9 -18.77 -14.22 2.29
C LYS A 9 -20.07 -14.25 1.48
N PHE A 10 -20.05 -14.96 0.35
CA PHE A 10 -21.19 -15.18 -0.53
C PHE A 10 -21.27 -16.65 -0.93
N GLU A 11 -22.31 -17.34 -0.49
CA GLU A 11 -22.49 -18.77 -0.73
C GLU A 11 -23.12 -19.02 -2.11
N ALA A 12 -22.60 -20.01 -2.86
CA ALA A 12 -23.08 -20.37 -4.19
C ALA A 12 -22.94 -21.88 -4.43
N GLY A 13 -23.78 -22.66 -3.74
CA GLY A 13 -23.78 -24.13 -3.86
C GLY A 13 -22.54 -24.74 -3.19
N PRO A 14 -21.68 -25.48 -3.92
CA PRO A 14 -20.53 -26.14 -3.31
C PRO A 14 -19.35 -25.19 -3.02
N VAL A 15 -19.43 -23.92 -3.45
CA VAL A 15 -18.39 -22.91 -3.25
C VAL A 15 -18.91 -21.69 -2.50
N THR A 16 -18.01 -21.06 -1.74
CA THR A 16 -18.20 -19.74 -1.13
C THR A 16 -17.19 -18.76 -1.75
N PHE A 17 -17.66 -17.60 -2.18
CA PHE A 17 -16.79 -16.47 -2.51
C PHE A 17 -16.48 -15.67 -1.27
N ILE A 18 -15.20 -15.40 -1.01
CA ILE A 18 -14.76 -14.59 0.11
C ILE A 18 -14.02 -13.37 -0.43
N VAL A 19 -14.50 -12.19 -0.08
CA VAL A 19 -13.89 -10.92 -0.46
C VAL A 19 -13.27 -10.30 0.77
N GLN A 20 -12.00 -9.92 0.70
CA GLN A 20 -11.30 -9.27 1.80
C GLN A 20 -10.24 -8.31 1.29
N HIS A 21 -9.98 -7.25 2.04
CA HIS A 21 -8.83 -6.38 1.80
C HIS A 21 -7.61 -6.93 2.55
N GLU A 22 -6.45 -6.92 1.90
CA GLU A 22 -5.18 -7.37 2.48
C GLU A 22 -4.09 -6.29 2.38
N LEU A 23 -3.21 -6.26 3.38
CA LEU A 23 -1.98 -5.46 3.38
C LEU A 23 -0.77 -6.39 3.54
N TRP A 24 0.16 -6.29 2.61
CA TRP A 24 1.41 -7.03 2.56
C TRP A 24 2.57 -6.12 2.94
N ASP A 25 3.31 -6.52 3.97
CA ASP A 25 4.43 -5.75 4.52
C ASP A 25 5.73 -6.09 3.77
N GLY A 26 6.45 -5.06 3.32
CA GLY A 26 7.53 -5.18 2.33
C GLY A 26 8.78 -5.93 2.77
N ASN A 27 8.97 -6.17 4.06
CA ASN A 27 10.14 -6.89 4.58
C ASN A 27 9.82 -8.28 5.10
N VAL A 28 8.53 -8.64 5.17
CA VAL A 28 8.08 -9.96 5.61
C VAL A 28 7.48 -10.76 4.45
N GLN A 29 6.96 -10.06 3.45
CA GLN A 29 6.52 -10.64 2.18
C GLN A 29 7.54 -10.31 1.09
N ASP A 30 7.44 -10.98 -0.06
CA ASP A 30 8.30 -10.76 -1.22
C ASP A 30 8.22 -9.32 -1.78
N HIS A 31 7.16 -8.57 -1.42
CA HIS A 31 7.00 -7.14 -1.71
C HIS A 31 5.96 -6.49 -0.79
N SER A 32 5.96 -5.14 -0.74
CA SER A 32 4.88 -4.39 -0.09
C SER A 32 3.78 -4.12 -1.09
N ASP A 33 2.55 -4.46 -0.72
CA ASP A 33 1.37 -4.27 -1.55
C ASP A 33 0.09 -4.17 -0.71
N GLN A 34 -1.00 -3.76 -1.34
CA GLN A 34 -2.33 -3.90 -0.76
C GLN A 34 -3.42 -3.94 -1.81
N GLY A 35 -4.60 -4.43 -1.41
CA GLY A 35 -5.82 -4.36 -2.20
C GLY A 35 -6.77 -5.48 -1.84
N VAL A 36 -7.62 -5.87 -2.79
CA VAL A 36 -8.65 -6.88 -2.55
C VAL A 36 -8.23 -8.26 -3.04
N ALA A 37 -8.42 -9.26 -2.19
CA ALA A 37 -8.36 -10.65 -2.56
C ALA A 37 -9.78 -11.20 -2.69
N VAL A 38 -10.07 -11.88 -3.80
CA VAL A 38 -11.28 -12.68 -3.99
C VAL A 38 -10.88 -14.14 -3.96
N LEU A 39 -11.38 -14.87 -2.96
CA LEU A 39 -11.13 -16.29 -2.79
C LEU A 39 -12.36 -17.06 -3.27
N VAL A 40 -12.15 -18.13 -4.01
CA VAL A 40 -13.15 -19.18 -4.22
C VAL A 40 -12.77 -20.30 -3.27
N ALA A 41 -13.59 -20.55 -2.27
CA ALA A 41 -13.35 -21.56 -1.25
C ALA A 41 -14.43 -22.63 -1.27
N LYS A 42 -14.17 -23.78 -0.67
CA LYS A 42 -15.24 -24.75 -0.41
C LYS A 42 -16.21 -24.23 0.64
N GLN A 43 -17.47 -24.62 0.50
CA GLN A 43 -18.54 -24.22 1.41
C GLN A 43 -18.46 -24.90 2.79
N ASP A 44 -17.83 -26.07 2.89
CA ASP A 44 -17.77 -26.89 4.11
C ASP A 44 -16.62 -26.51 5.06
N ASP A 45 -15.41 -26.38 4.52
CA ASP A 45 -14.17 -26.24 5.27
C ASP A 45 -13.36 -24.96 4.94
N GLU A 46 -13.87 -24.13 4.02
CA GLU A 46 -13.20 -22.92 3.51
C GLU A 46 -11.81 -23.14 2.91
N THR A 47 -11.46 -24.37 2.49
CA THR A 47 -10.25 -24.63 1.71
C THR A 47 -10.24 -23.74 0.49
N THR A 48 -9.15 -23.00 0.27
CA THR A 48 -9.09 -22.07 -0.86
C THR A 48 -8.80 -22.84 -2.14
N LEU A 49 -9.78 -22.83 -3.05
CA LEU A 49 -9.72 -23.52 -4.34
C LEU A 49 -9.01 -22.67 -5.39
N LEU A 50 -9.40 -21.40 -5.47
CA LEU A 50 -8.82 -20.38 -6.34
C LEU A 50 -8.64 -19.09 -5.54
N ARG A 51 -7.63 -18.31 -5.90
CA ARG A 51 -7.40 -16.99 -5.32
C ARG A 51 -7.08 -15.97 -6.40
N PHE A 52 -7.77 -14.83 -6.37
CA PHE A 52 -7.53 -13.69 -7.25
C PHE A 52 -7.01 -12.52 -6.42
N ASN A 53 -5.78 -12.09 -6.68
CA ASN A 53 -5.18 -10.89 -6.10
C ASN A 53 -5.49 -9.72 -7.02
N CYS A 54 -6.33 -8.79 -6.55
CA CYS A 54 -6.64 -7.51 -7.20
C CYS A 54 -5.92 -6.38 -6.45
N PHE A 55 -4.60 -6.47 -6.34
CA PHE A 55 -3.79 -5.51 -5.59
C PHE A 55 -3.22 -4.39 -6.47
N ASP A 56 -2.67 -3.37 -5.82
CA ASP A 56 -2.08 -2.23 -6.50
C ASP A 56 -0.91 -2.64 -7.38
N ILE A 57 -0.08 -3.60 -6.95
CA ILE A 57 1.07 -4.10 -7.70
C ILE A 57 0.78 -5.51 -8.24
N GLU A 58 0.57 -6.48 -7.36
CA GLU A 58 0.34 -7.89 -7.67
C GLU A 58 -1.10 -8.14 -8.13
N LYS A 59 -1.28 -8.08 -9.44
CA LYS A 59 -2.50 -8.54 -10.11
C LYS A 59 -2.25 -9.96 -10.61
N SER A 60 -2.87 -10.94 -9.96
CA SER A 60 -2.58 -12.37 -10.24
C SER A 60 -3.74 -13.27 -9.84
N TYR A 61 -3.76 -14.48 -10.36
CA TYR A 61 -4.65 -15.53 -9.90
C TYR A 61 -3.88 -16.82 -9.66
N ILE A 62 -4.39 -17.65 -8.76
CA ILE A 62 -3.71 -18.84 -8.25
C ILE A 62 -4.69 -20.01 -8.28
N TYR A 63 -4.27 -21.11 -8.91
CA TYR A 63 -4.96 -22.39 -8.84
C TYR A 63 -4.46 -23.20 -7.66
N GLY A 64 -5.40 -23.68 -6.83
CA GLY A 64 -5.13 -24.49 -5.65
C GLY A 64 -4.04 -23.90 -4.74
N PRO A 65 -4.24 -22.74 -4.10
CA PRO A 65 -3.28 -22.17 -3.15
C PRO A 65 -2.79 -23.14 -2.08
N ASP A 66 -3.68 -24.03 -1.61
CA ASP A 66 -3.38 -25.07 -0.62
C ASP A 66 -2.92 -26.41 -1.25
N LYS A 67 -2.68 -26.43 -2.56
CA LYS A 67 -2.18 -27.58 -3.35
C LYS A 67 -0.90 -27.21 -4.10
N GLU A 68 -0.94 -27.16 -5.44
CA GLU A 68 0.21 -26.84 -6.28
C GLU A 68 0.59 -25.36 -6.24
N ASN A 69 -0.30 -24.49 -5.73
CA ASN A 69 -0.11 -23.05 -5.63
C ASN A 69 0.34 -22.42 -6.97
N LYS A 70 -0.34 -22.82 -8.05
CA LYS A 70 0.05 -22.45 -9.42
C LYS A 70 -0.42 -21.04 -9.76
N LYS A 71 0.51 -20.08 -9.64
CA LYS A 71 0.27 -18.64 -9.81
C LYS A 71 0.50 -18.17 -11.25
N PHE A 72 -0.41 -17.30 -11.71
CA PHE A 72 -0.35 -16.60 -12.99
C PHE A 72 -0.54 -15.09 -12.78
N ARG A 73 0.18 -14.27 -13.54
CA ARG A 73 0.04 -12.80 -13.50
C ARG A 73 -1.07 -12.35 -14.46
N MET A 74 -1.82 -11.33 -14.07
CA MET A 74 -2.71 -10.59 -14.96
C MET A 74 -1.93 -9.43 -15.60
N ASP A 75 -2.09 -9.23 -16.90
CA ASP A 75 -1.56 -8.05 -17.58
C ASP A 75 -2.62 -6.96 -17.56
N HIS A 76 -2.54 -6.04 -16.60
CA HIS A 76 -3.51 -4.95 -16.48
C HIS A 76 -3.63 -4.06 -17.72
N THR A 77 -2.66 -4.10 -18.63
CA THR A 77 -2.70 -3.31 -19.87
C THR A 77 -3.70 -3.91 -20.85
N THR A 78 -3.77 -5.23 -20.92
CA THR A 78 -4.63 -5.96 -21.88
C THR A 78 -5.87 -6.56 -21.22
N ASP A 79 -5.75 -7.03 -19.97
CA ASP A 79 -6.82 -7.58 -19.15
C ASP A 79 -7.71 -6.50 -18.51
N GLY A 80 -7.22 -5.26 -18.43
CA GLY A 80 -7.94 -4.13 -17.86
C GLY A 80 -8.01 -4.16 -16.32
N ASN A 81 -9.17 -3.76 -15.78
CA ASN A 81 -9.36 -3.68 -14.32
C ASN A 81 -9.41 -5.10 -13.70
N PRO A 82 -8.58 -5.41 -12.68
CA PRO A 82 -8.44 -6.76 -12.15
C PRO A 82 -9.70 -7.29 -11.45
N ILE A 83 -10.52 -6.42 -10.85
CA ILE A 83 -11.79 -6.84 -10.23
C ILE A 83 -12.76 -7.24 -11.34
N ASN A 84 -12.96 -6.39 -12.35
CA ASN A 84 -13.84 -6.72 -13.48
C ASN A 84 -13.37 -8.01 -14.19
N TRP A 85 -12.08 -8.14 -14.45
CA TRP A 85 -11.51 -9.34 -15.05
C TRP A 85 -11.80 -10.59 -14.22
N THR A 86 -11.60 -10.53 -12.90
CA THR A 86 -11.88 -11.63 -11.97
C THR A 86 -13.35 -12.06 -12.04
N ILE A 87 -14.28 -11.11 -12.00
CA ILE A 87 -15.72 -11.38 -12.11
C ILE A 87 -16.05 -12.02 -13.46
N GLN A 88 -15.44 -11.57 -14.57
CA GLN A 88 -15.63 -12.20 -15.87
C GLN A 88 -15.09 -13.63 -15.93
N GLN A 89 -13.93 -13.92 -15.32
CA GLN A 89 -13.40 -15.28 -15.29
C GLN A 89 -14.26 -16.20 -14.43
N ILE A 90 -14.73 -15.74 -13.27
CA ILE A 90 -15.65 -16.53 -12.44
C ILE A 90 -16.96 -16.80 -13.20
N ARG A 91 -17.53 -15.79 -13.86
CA ARG A 91 -18.76 -15.95 -14.64
C ARG A 91 -18.65 -17.00 -15.74
N ASN A 92 -17.55 -16.95 -16.50
CA ASN A 92 -17.44 -17.68 -17.76
C ASN A 92 -16.66 -18.99 -17.63
N ASN A 93 -15.74 -19.08 -16.67
CA ASN A 93 -14.70 -20.10 -16.63
C ASN A 93 -14.56 -20.81 -15.27
N LEU A 94 -15.43 -20.56 -14.28
CA LEU A 94 -15.25 -21.12 -12.93
C LEU A 94 -15.08 -22.65 -12.92
N SER A 95 -15.96 -23.40 -13.60
CA SER A 95 -15.87 -24.87 -13.62
C SER A 95 -14.54 -25.37 -14.19
N ILE A 96 -14.11 -24.86 -15.36
CA ILE A 96 -12.83 -25.28 -15.96
C ILE A 96 -11.63 -24.83 -15.13
N MET A 97 -11.72 -23.69 -14.45
CA MET A 97 -10.68 -23.25 -13.52
C MET A 97 -10.56 -24.18 -12.32
N LEU A 98 -11.68 -24.68 -11.78
CA LEU A 98 -11.69 -25.65 -10.68
C LEU A 98 -11.12 -27.01 -11.11
N GLU A 99 -11.46 -27.49 -12.30
CA GLU A 99 -10.84 -28.70 -12.89
C GLU A 99 -9.32 -28.51 -13.02
N THR A 100 -8.88 -27.36 -13.52
CA THR A 100 -7.45 -27.03 -13.65
C THR A 100 -6.73 -26.99 -12.30
N ALA A 101 -7.43 -26.64 -11.22
CA ALA A 101 -6.93 -26.70 -9.85
C ALA A 101 -7.01 -28.10 -9.20
N GLY A 102 -7.47 -29.11 -9.95
CA GLY A 102 -7.62 -30.50 -9.48
C GLY A 102 -8.80 -30.68 -8.53
N TYR A 103 -9.90 -29.96 -8.75
CA TYR A 103 -11.16 -30.06 -7.98
C TYR A 103 -12.32 -30.45 -8.90
N GLU A 104 -12.16 -31.52 -9.66
CA GLU A 104 -13.09 -32.00 -10.68
C GLU A 104 -14.48 -32.33 -10.12
N GLU A 105 -14.56 -32.90 -8.92
CA GLU A 105 -15.85 -33.22 -8.29
C GLU A 105 -16.62 -31.94 -7.93
N ILE A 106 -15.94 -30.92 -7.38
CA ILE A 106 -16.57 -29.63 -7.10
C ILE A 106 -17.00 -28.95 -8.40
N ALA A 107 -16.16 -29.00 -9.44
CA ALA A 107 -16.44 -28.38 -10.74
C ALA A 107 -17.74 -28.91 -11.37
N LYS A 108 -18.04 -30.20 -11.21
CA LYS A 108 -19.28 -30.85 -11.68
C LYS A 108 -20.53 -30.41 -10.89
N GLU A 109 -20.36 -30.03 -9.63
CA GLU A 109 -21.45 -29.63 -8.73
C GLU A 109 -21.78 -28.12 -8.82
N VAL A 110 -20.86 -27.30 -9.34
CA VAL A 110 -21.08 -25.85 -9.47
C VAL A 110 -22.26 -25.55 -10.40
N ASP A 111 -23.25 -24.84 -9.87
CA ASP A 111 -24.39 -24.31 -10.62
C ASP A 111 -24.12 -22.85 -11.02
N THR A 112 -23.97 -22.62 -12.32
CA THR A 112 -23.71 -21.28 -12.88
C THR A 112 -24.80 -20.27 -12.57
N LYS A 113 -26.06 -20.71 -12.38
CA LYS A 113 -27.16 -19.80 -12.01
C LYS A 113 -27.08 -19.38 -10.55
N GLN A 114 -26.55 -20.22 -9.66
CA GLN A 114 -26.32 -19.84 -8.27
C GLN A 114 -25.15 -18.87 -8.15
N VAL A 115 -24.08 -19.11 -8.91
CA VAL A 115 -22.93 -18.19 -8.99
C VAL A 115 -23.38 -16.83 -9.52
N GLU A 116 -24.13 -16.77 -10.62
CA GLU A 116 -24.56 -15.49 -11.21
C GLU A 116 -25.42 -14.65 -10.24
N LYS A 117 -26.22 -15.30 -9.37
CA LYS A 117 -27.06 -14.60 -8.39
C LYS A 117 -26.23 -13.79 -7.37
N VAL A 118 -25.03 -14.24 -7.03
CA VAL A 118 -24.20 -13.58 -6.01
C VAL A 118 -23.08 -12.74 -6.60
N LEU A 119 -22.75 -12.93 -7.88
CA LEU A 119 -21.55 -12.36 -8.48
C LEU A 119 -21.57 -10.82 -8.55
N GLY A 120 -22.75 -10.22 -8.67
CA GLY A 120 -22.92 -8.76 -8.59
C GLY A 120 -22.60 -8.19 -7.20
N ASP A 121 -22.95 -8.91 -6.13
CA ASP A 121 -22.66 -8.52 -4.75
C ASP A 121 -21.17 -8.71 -4.43
N VAL A 122 -20.56 -9.80 -4.93
CA VAL A 122 -19.11 -10.03 -4.87
C VAL A 122 -18.37 -8.87 -5.54
N GLU A 123 -18.78 -8.47 -6.74
CA GLU A 123 -18.17 -7.34 -7.45
C GLU A 123 -18.31 -6.03 -6.69
N SER A 124 -19.52 -5.70 -6.26
CA SER A 124 -19.81 -4.44 -5.55
C SER A 124 -19.01 -4.35 -4.25
N THR A 125 -18.96 -5.45 -3.48
CA THR A 125 -18.20 -5.55 -2.24
C THR A 125 -16.70 -5.46 -2.49
N ALA A 126 -16.19 -6.09 -3.56
CA ALA A 126 -14.78 -5.99 -3.92
C ALA A 126 -14.39 -4.56 -4.29
N ARG A 127 -15.25 -3.84 -5.03
CA ARG A 127 -15.02 -2.43 -5.38
C ARG A 127 -15.06 -1.52 -4.16
N GLU A 128 -16.06 -1.71 -3.30
CA GLU A 128 -16.18 -0.95 -2.05
C GLU A 128 -14.96 -1.16 -1.15
N LEU A 129 -14.59 -2.41 -0.87
CA LEU A 129 -13.44 -2.73 -0.03
C LEU A 129 -12.11 -2.27 -0.64
N TYR A 130 -11.98 -2.26 -1.97
CA TYR A 130 -10.79 -1.71 -2.62
C TYR A 130 -10.66 -0.19 -2.40
N MET A 131 -11.79 0.52 -2.32
CA MET A 131 -11.81 1.96 -2.07
C MET A 131 -11.69 2.31 -0.59
N THR A 132 -12.42 1.62 0.28
CA THR A 132 -12.59 1.98 1.70
C THR A 132 -11.66 1.21 2.63
N GLY A 133 -11.21 0.03 2.22
CA GLY A 133 -10.35 -0.85 3.02
C GLY A 133 -8.88 -0.46 3.02
N ARG A 134 -8.50 0.56 2.23
CA ARG A 134 -7.11 0.98 2.06
C ARG A 134 -6.48 1.33 3.40
N ASN A 135 -5.32 0.74 3.64
CA ASN A 135 -4.53 1.10 4.80
C ASN A 135 -3.75 2.38 4.48
N THR A 136 -4.11 3.47 5.15
CA THR A 136 -3.40 4.76 5.09
C THR A 136 -3.03 5.21 6.50
N VAL A 137 -2.07 6.12 6.59
CA VAL A 137 -1.65 6.74 7.86
C VAL A 137 -1.47 8.23 7.64
N LYS A 138 -1.84 9.02 8.65
CA LYS A 138 -1.67 10.48 8.62
C LYS A 138 -0.67 10.88 9.70
N HIS A 139 0.49 11.35 9.29
CA HIS A 139 1.45 11.96 10.22
C HIS A 139 1.16 13.45 10.40
N ASN A 140 1.84 14.05 11.39
CA ASN A 140 1.98 15.50 11.41
C ASN A 140 2.82 15.94 10.22
N ARG A 141 2.61 17.17 9.78
CA ARG A 141 3.43 17.77 8.71
C ARG A 141 4.85 18.15 9.15
N GLY A 142 5.21 17.98 10.41
CA GLY A 142 6.45 18.44 11.03
C GLY A 142 6.40 19.87 11.58
N THR A 143 7.41 20.21 12.40
CA THR A 143 7.53 21.51 13.08
C THR A 143 8.34 22.51 12.26
N ASP A 144 9.29 22.01 11.48
CA ASP A 144 10.20 22.81 10.66
C ASP A 144 9.93 22.48 9.20
N ILE A 145 9.41 23.45 8.46
CA ILE A 145 8.99 23.29 7.07
C ILE A 145 9.97 24.00 6.14
N PHE A 146 10.39 23.29 5.09
CA PHE A 146 11.13 23.84 3.96
C PHE A 146 10.30 23.75 2.70
N GLU A 147 10.04 24.89 2.08
CA GLU A 147 9.32 25.03 0.80
C GLU A 147 10.27 24.75 -0.36
N VAL A 148 9.96 23.77 -1.20
CA VAL A 148 10.80 23.35 -2.34
C VAL A 148 9.93 23.23 -3.59
N GLY A 149 9.50 24.38 -4.10
CA GLY A 149 8.68 24.45 -5.32
C GLY A 149 7.30 23.85 -5.08
N ASN A 150 7.00 22.74 -5.77
CA ASN A 150 5.71 22.04 -5.67
C ASN A 150 5.63 21.07 -4.48
N ILE A 151 6.71 20.86 -3.74
CA ILE A 151 6.75 20.02 -2.55
C ILE A 151 7.27 20.77 -1.33
N ARG A 152 7.06 20.18 -0.16
CA ARG A 152 7.56 20.66 1.13
C ARG A 152 8.22 19.54 1.90
N PHE A 153 9.34 19.84 2.55
CA PHE A 153 9.94 18.96 3.56
C PHE A 153 9.47 19.41 4.94
N GLY A 154 8.86 18.49 5.67
CA GLY A 154 8.54 18.65 7.08
C GLY A 154 9.49 17.85 7.95
N LEU A 155 10.19 18.50 8.87
CA LEU A 155 11.05 17.82 9.83
C LEU A 155 10.36 17.75 11.19
N GLU A 156 10.39 16.58 11.83
CA GLU A 156 9.76 16.36 13.12
C GLU A 156 10.62 15.42 13.96
N MET A 157 10.93 15.78 15.20
CA MET A 157 11.49 14.81 16.14
C MET A 157 10.35 14.10 16.85
N ARG A 158 10.28 12.77 16.73
CA ARG A 158 9.13 12.00 17.18
C ARG A 158 9.44 11.06 18.34
N ARG A 159 8.45 10.84 19.21
CA ARG A 159 8.38 9.75 20.19
C ARG A 159 7.05 9.03 20.04
N GLN A 160 7.07 7.73 19.79
CA GLN A 160 5.89 6.87 19.78
C GLN A 160 5.53 6.39 21.18
N THR A 161 4.28 5.93 21.34
CA THR A 161 3.78 5.34 22.61
C THR A 161 4.60 4.13 23.07
N SER A 162 5.24 3.40 22.14
CA SER A 162 6.15 2.28 22.44
C SER A 162 7.47 2.71 23.07
N GLY A 163 7.80 4.01 23.05
CA GLY A 163 9.10 4.54 23.43
C GLY A 163 10.09 4.66 22.27
N ASP A 164 9.82 4.04 21.12
CA ASP A 164 10.60 4.24 19.89
C ASP A 164 10.42 5.67 19.35
N GLY A 165 11.31 6.12 18.50
CA GLY A 165 11.25 7.43 17.86
C GLY A 165 12.59 7.88 17.31
N GLY A 166 12.62 9.11 16.82
CA GLY A 166 13.72 9.70 16.08
C GLY A 166 13.22 10.76 15.11
N LEU A 167 14.12 11.27 14.26
CA LEU A 167 13.74 12.23 13.24
C LEU A 167 12.83 11.56 12.19
N ALA A 168 11.68 12.18 11.94
CA ALA A 168 10.87 11.94 10.77
C ALA A 168 11.07 13.06 9.74
N ILE A 169 11.14 12.67 8.47
CA ILE A 169 11.17 13.57 7.33
C ILE A 169 9.93 13.28 6.47
N HIS A 170 9.06 14.27 6.37
CA HIS A 170 7.80 14.23 5.63
C HIS A 170 7.98 14.95 4.30
N VAL A 171 7.54 14.34 3.20
CA VAL A 171 7.49 14.99 1.87
C VAL A 171 6.03 15.23 1.53
N LEU A 172 5.63 16.49 1.40
CA LEU A 172 4.24 16.93 1.30
C LEU A 172 4.01 17.67 -0.02
N ALA A 173 2.80 17.59 -0.58
CA ALA A 173 2.35 18.48 -1.66
C ALA A 173 0.84 18.73 -1.57
N ASP A 174 0.38 19.78 -2.24
CA ASP A 174 -1.05 20.06 -2.37
C ASP A 174 -1.60 19.28 -3.57
N LEU A 175 -2.45 18.27 -3.34
CA LEU A 175 -2.97 17.41 -4.42
C LEU A 175 -4.35 17.82 -4.94
N ALA A 176 -5.11 18.55 -4.12
CA ALA A 176 -6.40 19.10 -4.50
C ALA A 176 -6.49 20.53 -3.97
N GLY A 177 -6.98 21.45 -4.81
CA GLY A 177 -7.09 22.86 -4.47
C GLY A 177 -6.12 23.77 -5.19
N THR A 178 -6.17 25.05 -4.86
CA THR A 178 -5.18 26.05 -5.28
C THR A 178 -4.55 26.62 -4.02
N PRO A 179 -3.20 26.65 -3.90
CA PRO A 179 -2.52 27.25 -2.75
C PRO A 179 -3.14 28.61 -2.38
N GLY A 180 -3.56 28.76 -1.12
CA GLY A 180 -4.22 29.98 -0.62
C GLY A 180 -5.74 30.07 -0.82
N ARG A 181 -6.42 29.01 -1.31
CA ARG A 181 -7.89 28.91 -1.33
C ARG A 181 -8.44 28.04 -0.19
N HIS A 182 -9.74 28.19 0.07
CA HIS A 182 -10.44 27.52 1.18
C HIS A 182 -10.39 25.98 1.18
N TYR A 183 -10.03 25.35 0.05
CA TYR A 183 -9.79 23.92 -0.02
C TYR A 183 -8.42 23.70 -0.68
N THR A 184 -7.43 23.36 0.14
CA THR A 184 -6.15 22.78 -0.26
C THR A 184 -5.92 21.55 0.60
N GLU A 185 -5.84 20.38 -0.03
CA GLU A 185 -5.46 19.15 0.67
C GLU A 185 -3.96 18.94 0.57
N GLU A 186 -3.26 19.36 1.62
CA GLU A 186 -1.88 19.00 1.87
C GLU A 186 -1.79 17.51 2.16
N THR A 187 -1.15 16.78 1.25
CA THR A 187 -1.01 15.33 1.31
C THR A 187 0.45 14.95 1.49
N GLU A 188 0.69 14.05 2.43
CA GLU A 188 1.99 13.42 2.64
C GLU A 188 2.22 12.33 1.58
N LEU A 189 3.24 12.55 0.75
CA LEU A 189 3.61 11.72 -0.39
C LEU A 189 4.59 10.62 0.02
N LEU A 190 5.54 10.96 0.89
CA LEU A 190 6.56 10.06 1.45
C LEU A 190 6.78 10.43 2.91
N ALA A 191 7.09 9.44 3.73
CA ALA A 191 7.53 9.64 5.11
C ALA A 191 8.77 8.80 5.37
N PHE A 192 9.79 9.36 6.00
CA PHE A 192 11.01 8.67 6.40
C PHE A 192 11.16 8.76 7.91
N ASP A 193 10.73 7.71 8.60
CA ASP A 193 10.83 7.58 10.04
C ASP A 193 12.20 6.99 10.38
N CYS A 194 13.20 7.86 10.58
CA CYS A 194 14.59 7.49 10.92
C CYS A 194 14.72 7.17 12.42
N PHE A 195 13.92 6.21 12.86
CA PHE A 195 13.77 5.84 14.27
C PHE A 195 14.88 4.93 14.78
N ARG A 196 14.98 4.84 16.11
CA ARG A 196 16.04 4.10 16.80
C ARG A 196 15.81 2.58 16.73
N ASP A 197 14.59 2.14 17.03
CA ASP A 197 14.29 0.72 17.15
C ASP A 197 13.78 0.14 15.83
N ALA A 198 12.77 0.76 15.22
CA ALA A 198 12.16 0.30 13.98
C ALA A 198 12.19 1.37 12.87
N PRO A 199 13.37 1.81 12.40
CA PRO A 199 13.46 2.76 11.30
C PRO A 199 12.80 2.20 10.02
N HIS A 200 12.01 3.02 9.34
CA HIS A 200 11.33 2.66 8.11
C HIS A 200 10.96 3.88 7.28
N TYR A 201 10.47 3.65 6.07
CA TYR A 201 9.91 4.70 5.24
C TYR A 201 8.67 4.22 4.49
N HIS A 202 7.82 5.18 4.12
CA HIS A 202 6.51 4.97 3.50
C HIS A 202 6.51 5.48 2.07
N TYR A 203 6.05 4.66 1.13
CA TYR A 203 5.56 5.14 -0.16
C TYR A 203 4.06 5.44 -0.07
N GLY A 204 3.71 6.72 -0.24
CA GLY A 204 2.33 7.19 -0.26
C GLY A 204 1.57 6.88 1.02
N PRO A 205 1.96 7.37 2.21
CA PRO A 205 1.23 7.10 3.46
C PRO A 205 -0.26 7.43 3.37
N ARG A 206 -0.65 8.40 2.53
CA ARG A 206 -2.05 8.75 2.22
C ARG A 206 -2.65 8.05 0.99
N ASN A 207 -1.95 7.09 0.39
CA ASN A 207 -2.37 6.34 -0.79
C ASN A 207 -2.11 4.84 -0.66
N LYS A 208 -0.82 4.43 -0.74
CA LYS A 208 -0.38 3.02 -0.72
C LYS A 208 0.14 2.56 0.64
N ASN A 209 0.63 3.47 1.47
CA ASN A 209 1.21 3.21 2.78
C ASN A 209 2.18 2.00 2.81
N HIS A 210 2.96 1.82 1.74
CA HIS A 210 3.90 0.72 1.64
C HIS A 210 5.09 1.03 2.53
N ARG A 211 5.27 0.24 3.60
CA ARG A 211 6.35 0.40 4.56
C ARG A 211 7.51 -0.50 4.19
N ILE A 212 8.70 0.10 4.18
CA ILE A 212 9.96 -0.61 4.00
C ILE A 212 10.81 -0.32 5.24
N PHE A 213 11.10 -1.37 6.03
CA PHE A 213 11.95 -1.23 7.21
C PHE A 213 13.42 -1.28 6.82
N PHE A 214 14.26 -0.55 7.55
CA PHE A 214 15.69 -0.64 7.36
C PHE A 214 16.27 -1.85 8.09
N ASP A 215 17.08 -2.63 7.40
CA ASP A 215 18.01 -3.54 8.07
C ASP A 215 19.16 -2.70 8.65
N LYS A 216 19.14 -2.51 9.96
CA LYS A 216 20.15 -1.72 10.69
C LYS A 216 21.57 -2.30 10.58
N THR A 217 21.72 -3.56 10.19
CA THR A 217 23.03 -4.16 9.91
C THR A 217 23.66 -3.55 8.66
N LEU A 218 22.84 -3.33 7.62
CA LEU A 218 23.29 -2.79 6.33
C LEU A 218 23.15 -1.27 6.25
N VAL A 219 22.17 -0.71 6.97
CA VAL A 219 21.89 0.73 7.05
C VAL A 219 21.93 1.16 8.52
N PRO A 220 23.14 1.28 9.11
CA PRO A 220 23.29 1.63 10.53
C PRO A 220 22.89 3.07 10.84
N ASP A 221 22.81 3.94 9.82
CA ASP A 221 22.38 5.33 9.94
C ASP A 221 21.27 5.63 8.91
N PRO A 222 19.99 5.42 9.28
CA PRO A 222 18.85 5.68 8.41
C PRO A 222 18.72 7.14 7.98
N LEU A 223 19.12 8.09 8.83
CA LEU A 223 19.06 9.52 8.49
C LEU A 223 20.07 9.87 7.40
N LYS A 224 21.32 9.43 7.56
CA LYS A 224 22.35 9.63 6.53
C LYS A 224 21.97 8.95 5.22
N TRP A 225 21.39 7.75 5.27
CA TRP A 225 20.90 7.07 4.08
C TRP A 225 19.80 7.87 3.37
N THR A 226 18.82 8.36 4.13
CA THR A 226 17.68 9.13 3.62
C THR A 226 18.14 10.41 2.93
N LEU A 227 18.98 11.21 3.60
CA LEU A 227 19.57 12.42 3.02
C LEU A 227 20.43 12.09 1.79
N GLY A 228 21.10 10.93 1.79
CA GLY A 228 21.83 10.41 0.63
C GLY A 228 20.94 10.16 -0.59
N GLN A 229 19.71 9.66 -0.40
CA GLN A 229 18.76 9.46 -1.51
C GLN A 229 18.34 10.79 -2.14
N PHE A 230 18.07 11.80 -1.31
CA PHE A 230 17.70 13.14 -1.80
C PHE A 230 18.86 13.77 -2.59
N LYS A 231 20.07 13.75 -2.04
CA LYS A 231 21.29 14.26 -2.73
C LYS A 231 21.64 13.48 -3.99
N SER A 232 21.24 12.22 -4.08
CA SER A 232 21.43 11.37 -5.27
C SER A 232 20.28 11.49 -6.28
N ARG A 233 19.43 12.51 -6.13
CA ARG A 233 18.31 12.84 -7.03
C ARG A 233 17.32 11.69 -7.22
N LYS A 234 17.06 10.89 -6.18
CA LYS A 234 16.10 9.77 -6.23
C LYS A 234 14.67 10.17 -5.90
N LEU A 235 14.45 11.38 -5.40
CA LEU A 235 13.16 11.81 -4.87
C LEU A 235 12.02 11.74 -5.89
N ALA A 236 12.23 12.20 -7.13
CA ALA A 236 11.20 12.13 -8.18
C ALA A 236 10.71 10.69 -8.42
N ALA A 237 11.63 9.74 -8.61
CA ALA A 237 11.29 8.33 -8.80
C ALA A 237 10.57 7.74 -7.57
N MET A 238 10.92 8.20 -6.36
CA MET A 238 10.24 7.77 -5.14
C MET A 238 8.81 8.32 -5.06
N ILE A 239 8.59 9.58 -5.43
CA ILE A 239 7.27 10.23 -5.48
C ILE A 239 6.39 9.55 -6.55
N GLU A 240 6.95 9.23 -7.72
CA GLU A 240 6.25 8.47 -8.75
C GLU A 240 5.82 7.09 -8.24
N ARG A 241 6.74 6.36 -7.58
CA ARG A 241 6.43 5.06 -6.95
C ARG A 241 5.35 5.17 -5.88
N ALA A 242 5.29 6.28 -5.14
CA ALA A 242 4.22 6.56 -4.18
C ALA A 242 2.85 6.81 -4.83
N GLY A 243 2.80 6.95 -6.15
CA GLY A 243 1.57 7.12 -6.94
C GLY A 243 1.28 8.56 -7.33
N TYR A 244 2.28 9.44 -7.32
CA TYR A 244 2.11 10.87 -7.62
C TYR A 244 2.98 11.32 -8.82
N PRO A 245 2.81 10.73 -10.02
CA PRO A 245 3.66 11.03 -11.18
C PRO A 245 3.64 12.51 -11.59
N GLY A 246 2.51 13.21 -11.44
CA GLY A 246 2.43 14.65 -11.72
C GLY A 246 3.31 15.49 -10.80
N VAL A 247 3.29 15.22 -9.49
CA VAL A 247 4.17 15.90 -8.53
C VAL A 247 5.64 15.58 -8.81
N ALA A 248 5.95 14.33 -9.19
CA ALA A 248 7.30 13.94 -9.55
C ALA A 248 7.82 14.67 -10.79
N ALA A 249 6.98 14.86 -11.80
CA ALA A 249 7.32 15.55 -13.05
C ALA A 249 7.61 17.04 -12.83
N ASP A 250 6.92 17.66 -11.88
CA ASP A 250 7.04 19.10 -11.57
C ASP A 250 8.08 19.39 -10.48
N LEU A 251 8.86 18.40 -10.03
CA LEU A 251 9.88 18.58 -9.00
C LEU A 251 11.01 19.51 -9.49
N ASP A 252 11.16 20.66 -8.83
CA ASP A 252 12.28 21.57 -9.07
C ASP A 252 13.56 21.04 -8.40
N GLN A 253 14.33 20.24 -9.16
CA GLN A 253 15.54 19.59 -8.67
C GLN A 253 16.66 20.58 -8.33
N ASP A 254 16.77 21.70 -9.04
CA ASP A 254 17.83 22.68 -8.79
C ASP A 254 17.53 23.48 -7.51
N LEU A 255 16.27 23.83 -7.27
CA LEU A 255 15.84 24.42 -6.01
C LEU A 255 16.05 23.44 -4.84
N LEU A 256 15.67 22.17 -5.01
CA LEU A 256 15.93 21.13 -4.01
C LEU A 256 17.42 21.06 -3.66
N ASP A 257 18.28 20.93 -4.67
CA ASP A 257 19.73 20.83 -4.47
C ASP A 257 20.29 22.06 -3.74
N SER A 258 19.75 23.26 -4.00
CA SER A 258 20.14 24.50 -3.31
C SER A 258 19.74 24.53 -1.82
N LEU A 259 18.62 23.89 -1.46
CA LEU A 259 18.09 23.86 -0.09
C LEU A 259 18.57 22.66 0.72
N MET A 260 19.06 21.60 0.06
CA MET A 260 19.53 20.37 0.71
C MET A 260 20.54 20.62 1.85
N PRO A 261 21.54 21.52 1.74
CA PRO A 261 22.46 21.81 2.84
C PRO A 261 21.74 22.33 4.10
N ALA A 262 20.71 23.16 3.95
CA ALA A 262 19.95 23.70 5.07
C ALA A 262 19.05 22.64 5.71
N ILE A 263 18.38 21.82 4.88
CA ILE A 263 17.55 20.69 5.34
C ILE A 263 18.41 19.68 6.11
N GLU A 264 19.55 19.26 5.55
CA GLU A 264 20.47 18.31 6.17
C GLU A 264 21.02 18.85 7.50
N LYS A 265 21.45 20.11 7.54
CA LYS A 265 21.92 20.73 8.79
C LYS A 265 20.82 20.69 9.85
N ARG A 266 19.60 21.11 9.52
CA ARG A 266 18.49 21.15 10.48
C ARG A 266 18.12 19.75 10.97
N ALA A 267 18.07 18.77 10.07
CA ALA A 267 17.81 17.38 10.41
C ALA A 267 18.84 16.82 11.42
N ILE A 268 20.13 17.09 11.18
CA ILE A 268 21.21 16.68 12.09
C ILE A 268 21.09 17.40 13.45
N ASP A 269 20.85 18.72 13.44
CA ASP A 269 20.69 19.51 14.66
C ASP A 269 19.51 18.99 15.50
N MET A 270 18.37 18.66 14.87
CA MET A 270 17.21 18.07 15.54
C MET A 270 17.55 16.69 16.13
N GLN A 271 18.19 15.81 15.35
CA GLN A 271 18.59 14.47 15.82
C GLN A 271 19.53 14.54 17.04
N ALA A 272 20.46 15.51 17.05
CA ALA A 272 21.36 15.75 18.17
C ALA A 272 20.63 16.30 19.42
N GLY A 273 19.53 17.04 19.23
CA GLY A 273 18.69 17.56 20.31
C GLY A 273 17.93 16.50 21.12
N GLY A 274 17.82 15.28 20.60
CA GLY A 274 17.15 14.16 21.26
C GLY A 274 15.63 14.17 21.13
N MET A 275 14.99 13.07 21.52
CA MET A 275 13.54 12.90 21.37
C MET A 275 12.75 13.80 22.33
N PRO A 276 11.56 14.28 21.95
CA PRO A 276 10.66 15.01 22.86
C PRO A 276 10.32 14.15 24.09
N ALA A 277 9.94 14.80 25.19
CA ALA A 277 9.53 14.10 26.41
C ALA A 277 8.14 13.43 26.24
N GLU A 278 7.23 14.13 25.57
CA GLU A 278 5.87 13.67 25.32
C GLU A 278 5.77 12.85 24.02
N VAL A 279 4.70 12.05 23.93
CA VAL A 279 4.40 11.25 22.75
C VAL A 279 3.87 12.15 21.62
N THR A 280 4.43 11.99 20.43
CA THR A 280 4.06 12.71 19.20
C THR A 280 3.45 11.70 18.21
N GLY A 281 2.30 11.15 18.59
CA GLY A 281 1.60 10.13 17.83
C GLY A 281 1.11 10.62 16.47
N ASN A 282 0.60 9.68 15.67
CA ASN A 282 -0.03 9.99 14.39
C ASN A 282 -1.29 10.84 14.59
N LEU A 283 -1.69 11.59 13.57
CA LEU A 283 -2.98 12.25 13.55
C LEU A 283 -4.08 11.22 13.33
N ASN A 284 -5.27 11.50 13.89
CA ASN A 284 -6.46 10.76 13.52
C ASN A 284 -6.72 10.97 12.02
N GLY A 285 -6.77 9.85 11.29
CA GLY A 285 -7.09 9.81 9.87
C GLY A 285 -8.55 10.12 9.61
#